data_AF-A0A2A9CFD8-F1
#
_entry.id   AF-A0A2A9CFD8-F1
#
_cell.length_a   1.000
_cell.length_b   1.000
_cell.length_c   1.000
_cell.angle_alpha   90.00
_cell.angle_beta   90.00
_cell.angle_gamma   90.00
#
_symmetry.space_group_name_H-M   'P 1'
#
loop_
_entity.id
_entity.type
_entity.pdbx_description
1 polymer ?
#
loop_
_entity_poly.entity_id
_entity_poly.type
_entity_poly.pdbx_seq_one_letter_code
_entity_poly.pdbx_strand_id
1 'polypeptide(L)'
;MFIDKHIDEFLSKAPDGYSTHLYRFKEFLINQWNLNPQNERELLQGLSTSTVIKSISYLVSEYKISSASRVTHYSTALKEFIYYLFSYGEFKNREILDEIGKSAFDEKSYRNQINTHIKKLELNSVHSDFEAFTDEEVLIVVEECNNTLQSAEMRVSSLENKSAYEKIRSSLIFKFIIQYGFRYNTMTDILETDVNIEKREITVNGFIVDIPYDLILNINNYLILKRDLNISNISNFLFAEYNGDQLRKTTTSTASYLKTLVGRNDLTGLIKYSICKMITNEVQKDVIMKFTNIGLRIYDDCYEICFPNQELLNRNLNSKLKFIQLSSL
;
A
#
# COMPACT_ATOMS: atom_id res chain seq x y z
N MET A 1 -20.91 25.52 -5.37
CA MET A 1 -20.05 26.27 -6.31
C MET A 1 -19.87 25.46 -7.59
N PHE A 2 -19.57 26.08 -8.73
CA PHE A 2 -19.30 25.38 -10.00
C PHE A 2 -18.26 24.27 -9.83
N ILE A 3 -17.20 24.56 -9.07
CA ILE A 3 -16.14 23.59 -8.78
C ILE A 3 -16.64 22.36 -7.99
N ASP A 4 -17.62 22.52 -7.10
CA ASP A 4 -18.13 21.42 -6.26
C ASP A 4 -18.84 20.37 -7.12
N LYS A 5 -19.76 20.85 -7.96
CA LYS A 5 -20.50 20.00 -8.89
C LYS A 5 -19.54 19.18 -9.76
N HIS A 6 -18.50 19.82 -10.28
CA HIS A 6 -17.53 19.17 -11.16
C HIS A 6 -16.58 18.22 -10.42
N ILE A 7 -16.19 18.54 -9.18
CA ILE A 7 -15.44 17.60 -8.34
C ILE A 7 -16.28 16.35 -8.09
N ASP A 8 -17.53 16.51 -7.67
CA ASP A 8 -18.40 15.38 -7.33
C ASP A 8 -18.71 14.51 -8.57
N GLU A 9 -19.00 15.14 -9.72
CA GLU A 9 -19.20 14.42 -10.99
C GLU A 9 -17.94 13.69 -11.47
N PHE A 10 -16.76 14.30 -11.33
CA PHE A 10 -15.50 13.66 -11.67
C PHE A 10 -15.20 12.47 -10.77
N LEU A 11 -15.37 12.64 -9.45
CA LEU A 11 -15.11 11.59 -8.46
C LEU A 11 -16.04 10.40 -8.62
N SER A 12 -17.26 10.58 -9.14
CA SER A 12 -18.17 9.46 -9.47
C SER A 12 -17.63 8.51 -10.55
N LYS A 13 -16.59 8.92 -11.30
CA LYS A 13 -16.00 8.17 -12.42
C LYS A 13 -14.49 7.95 -12.26
N ALA A 14 -13.87 8.54 -11.25
CA ALA A 14 -12.43 8.53 -11.03
C ALA A 14 -12.04 7.43 -10.01
N PRO A 15 -10.76 7.03 -9.95
CA PRO A 15 -10.27 6.10 -8.94
C PRO A 15 -10.49 6.59 -7.50
N ASP A 16 -10.71 5.65 -6.58
CA ASP A 16 -10.76 5.92 -5.15
C ASP A 16 -9.45 6.57 -4.67
N GLY A 17 -9.56 7.57 -3.79
CA GLY A 17 -8.42 8.33 -3.24
C GLY A 17 -8.21 9.74 -3.83
N TYR A 18 -8.82 10.08 -4.96
CA TYR A 18 -8.72 11.43 -5.53
C TYR A 18 -9.51 12.49 -4.76
N SER A 19 -10.53 12.09 -3.99
CA SER A 19 -11.43 13.01 -3.27
C SER A 19 -10.68 13.95 -2.33
N THR A 20 -9.83 13.40 -1.47
CA THR A 20 -9.03 14.17 -0.51
C THR A 20 -8.12 15.17 -1.23
N HIS A 21 -7.56 14.79 -2.37
CA HIS A 21 -6.69 15.68 -3.15
C HIS A 21 -7.45 16.85 -3.76
N LEU A 22 -8.61 16.60 -4.37
CA LEU A 22 -9.39 17.67 -4.99
C LEU A 22 -10.00 18.63 -3.97
N TYR A 23 -10.48 18.13 -2.83
CA TYR A 23 -11.00 19.01 -1.78
C TYR A 23 -9.89 19.87 -1.14
N ARG A 24 -8.68 19.33 -0.96
CA ARG A 24 -7.53 20.15 -0.49
C ARG A 24 -7.09 21.19 -1.52
N PHE A 25 -7.19 20.88 -2.81
CA PHE A 25 -6.95 21.86 -3.86
C PHE A 25 -8.01 22.97 -3.87
N LYS A 26 -9.29 22.61 -3.72
CA LYS A 26 -10.37 23.60 -3.56
C LYS A 26 -10.10 24.49 -2.35
N GLU A 27 -9.69 23.91 -1.21
CA GLU A 27 -9.36 24.67 -0.01
C GLU A 27 -8.17 25.63 -0.24
N PHE A 28 -7.13 25.18 -0.94
CA PHE A 28 -6.07 26.07 -1.41
C PHE A 28 -6.62 27.24 -2.23
N LEU A 29 -7.52 26.97 -3.19
CA LEU A 29 -8.10 28.02 -4.02
C LEU A 29 -8.94 29.01 -3.18
N ILE A 30 -9.66 28.52 -2.16
CA ILE A 30 -10.42 29.38 -1.23
C ILE A 30 -9.46 30.23 -0.40
N ASN A 31 -8.51 29.60 0.27
CA ASN A 31 -7.68 30.22 1.30
C ASN A 31 -6.58 31.11 0.72
N GLN A 32 -5.98 30.74 -0.41
CA GLN A 32 -4.84 31.43 -1.00
C GLN A 32 -5.22 32.26 -2.23
N TRP A 33 -6.32 31.92 -2.90
CA TRP A 33 -6.73 32.55 -4.16
C TRP A 33 -8.12 33.22 -4.07
N ASN A 34 -8.72 33.28 -2.88
CA ASN A 34 -10.02 33.92 -2.61
C ASN A 34 -11.14 33.41 -3.53
N LEU A 35 -11.15 32.11 -3.81
CA LEU A 35 -12.19 31.46 -4.60
C LEU A 35 -13.56 31.66 -3.95
N ASN A 36 -14.51 32.21 -4.72
CA ASN A 36 -15.89 32.44 -4.33
C ASN A 36 -16.82 32.25 -5.55
N PRO A 37 -18.15 32.19 -5.35
CA PRO A 37 -19.10 31.99 -6.45
C PRO A 37 -19.03 33.06 -7.55
N GLN A 38 -18.54 34.27 -7.24
CA GLN A 38 -18.47 35.37 -8.21
C GLN A 38 -17.25 35.28 -9.13
N ASN A 39 -16.14 34.70 -8.69
CA ASN A 39 -14.89 34.63 -9.45
C ASN A 39 -14.47 33.20 -9.87
N GLU A 40 -15.24 32.18 -9.50
CA GLU A 40 -14.85 30.76 -9.69
C GLU A 40 -14.51 30.39 -11.13
N ARG A 41 -15.28 30.89 -12.10
CA ARG A 41 -15.04 30.60 -13.52
C ARG A 41 -13.76 31.27 -14.00
N GLU A 42 -13.56 32.54 -13.66
CA GLU A 42 -12.37 33.30 -14.05
C GLU A 42 -11.10 32.70 -13.43
N LEU A 43 -11.13 32.35 -12.13
CA LEU A 43 -10.01 31.73 -11.44
C LEU A 43 -9.65 30.37 -12.01
N LEU A 44 -10.63 29.52 -12.31
CA LEU A 44 -10.38 28.23 -12.95
C LEU A 44 -9.77 28.42 -14.34
N GLN A 45 -10.25 29.38 -15.14
CA GLN A 45 -9.65 29.69 -16.44
C GLN A 45 -8.22 30.22 -16.31
N GLY A 46 -7.81 30.76 -15.16
CA GLY A 46 -6.44 31.23 -14.89
C GLY A 46 -5.48 30.18 -14.33
N LEU A 47 -5.87 28.90 -14.25
CA LEU A 47 -4.99 27.86 -13.72
C LEU A 47 -3.75 27.65 -14.60
N SER A 48 -2.57 27.68 -14.00
CA SER A 48 -1.30 27.35 -14.69
C SER A 48 -0.59 26.22 -13.96
N THR A 49 0.45 25.63 -14.58
CA THR A 49 1.35 24.71 -13.84
C THR A 49 1.92 25.40 -12.59
N SER A 50 2.18 26.70 -12.64
CA SER A 50 2.64 27.47 -11.47
C SER A 50 1.60 27.50 -10.33
N THR A 51 0.31 27.52 -10.65
CA THR A 51 -0.78 27.45 -9.66
C THR A 51 -0.77 26.10 -8.97
N VAL A 52 -0.58 25.03 -9.72
CA VAL A 52 -0.47 23.67 -9.16
C VAL A 52 0.77 23.54 -8.27
N ILE A 53 1.91 24.11 -8.69
CA ILE A 53 3.13 24.13 -7.86
C ILE A 53 2.88 24.87 -6.53
N LYS A 54 2.20 26.02 -6.57
CA LYS A 54 1.82 26.76 -5.35
C LYS A 54 0.88 25.94 -4.46
N SER A 55 -0.07 25.21 -5.04
CA SER A 55 -0.97 24.36 -4.27
C SER A 55 -0.26 23.16 -3.64
N ILE A 56 0.76 22.61 -4.30
CA ILE A 56 1.66 21.59 -3.72
C ILE A 56 2.41 22.15 -2.52
N SER A 57 3.00 23.35 -2.64
CA SER A 57 3.70 23.97 -1.52
C SER A 57 2.78 24.23 -0.33
N TYR A 58 1.57 24.71 -0.58
CA TYR A 58 0.52 24.89 0.44
C TYR A 58 0.15 23.56 1.10
N LEU A 59 -0.07 22.51 0.29
CA LEU A 59 -0.39 21.17 0.78
C LEU A 59 0.71 20.65 1.72
N VAL A 60 1.98 20.81 1.34
CA VAL A 60 3.13 20.39 2.15
C VAL A 60 3.23 21.19 3.45
N SER A 61 3.06 22.52 3.41
CA SER A 61 3.21 23.36 4.59
C SER A 61 2.05 23.21 5.57
N GLU A 62 0.81 23.23 5.07
CA GLU A 62 -0.40 23.25 5.90
C GLU A 62 -0.68 21.88 6.50
N TYR A 63 -0.53 20.82 5.70
CA TYR A 63 -0.83 19.45 6.10
C TYR A 63 0.41 18.65 6.49
N LYS A 64 1.57 19.30 6.59
CA LYS A 64 2.86 18.69 6.95
C LYS A 64 3.16 17.42 6.15
N ILE A 65 2.82 17.41 4.86
CA ILE A 65 3.04 16.25 4.00
C ILE A 65 4.53 16.11 3.74
N SER A 66 5.11 15.01 4.23
CA SER A 66 6.53 14.71 4.03
C SER A 66 6.82 13.74 2.87
N SER A 67 5.78 13.20 2.20
CA SER A 67 5.93 12.16 1.18
C SER A 67 5.94 12.72 -0.25
N ALA A 68 7.01 12.47 -1.01
CA ALA A 68 7.08 12.79 -2.45
C ALA A 68 5.99 12.08 -3.28
N SER A 69 5.63 10.83 -2.96
CA SER A 69 4.58 10.09 -3.69
C SER A 69 3.19 10.65 -3.46
N ARG A 70 2.77 10.88 -2.20
CA ARG A 70 1.51 11.62 -1.90
C ARG A 70 1.39 12.94 -2.67
N VAL A 71 2.49 13.69 -2.79
CA VAL A 71 2.51 14.93 -3.59
C VAL A 71 2.42 14.67 -5.10
N THR A 72 3.08 13.62 -5.59
CA THR A 72 2.98 13.18 -6.98
C THR A 72 1.56 12.71 -7.33
N HIS A 73 0.92 11.96 -6.43
CA HIS A 73 -0.44 11.46 -6.57
C HIS A 73 -1.45 12.61 -6.58
N TYR A 74 -1.29 13.57 -5.65
CA TYR A 74 -2.01 14.83 -5.66
C TYR A 74 -1.89 15.57 -7.00
N SER A 75 -0.68 15.73 -7.54
CA SER A 75 -0.49 16.38 -8.84
C SER A 75 -1.18 15.62 -9.98
N THR A 76 -1.15 14.29 -9.94
CA THR A 76 -1.83 13.45 -10.94
C THR A 76 -3.35 13.63 -10.88
N ALA A 77 -3.94 13.62 -9.67
CA ALA A 77 -5.36 13.88 -9.47
C ALA A 77 -5.78 15.25 -10.04
N LEU A 78 -4.98 16.29 -9.84
CA LEU A 78 -5.25 17.62 -10.40
C LEU A 78 -5.16 17.64 -11.92
N LYS A 79 -4.15 17.00 -12.51
CA LYS A 79 -4.01 16.89 -13.95
C LYS A 79 -5.22 16.18 -14.59
N GLU A 80 -5.67 15.07 -14.02
CA GLU A 80 -6.85 14.33 -14.51
C GLU A 80 -8.14 15.15 -14.34
N PHE A 81 -8.28 15.86 -13.23
CA PHE A 81 -9.42 16.76 -13.00
C PHE A 81 -9.45 17.92 -14.02
N ILE A 82 -8.29 18.52 -14.32
CA ILE A 82 -8.18 19.56 -15.35
C ILE A 82 -8.58 19.01 -16.72
N TYR A 83 -8.12 17.81 -17.09
CA TYR A 83 -8.56 17.16 -18.34
C TYR A 83 -10.08 16.94 -18.38
N TYR A 84 -10.66 16.51 -17.26
CA TYR A 84 -12.11 16.38 -17.15
C TYR A 84 -12.82 17.73 -17.37
N LEU A 85 -12.33 18.82 -16.78
CA LEU A 85 -12.90 20.16 -17.00
C LEU A 85 -12.85 20.59 -18.48
N PHE A 86 -11.79 20.23 -19.21
CA PHE A 86 -11.72 20.43 -20.67
C PHE A 86 -12.75 19.61 -21.43
N SER A 87 -12.92 18.34 -21.06
CA SER A 87 -13.87 17.44 -21.74
C SER A 87 -15.32 17.93 -21.64
N TYR A 88 -15.64 18.71 -20.62
CA TYR A 88 -16.95 19.34 -20.42
C TYR A 88 -17.17 20.61 -21.28
N GLY A 89 -16.14 21.12 -21.93
CA GLY A 89 -16.23 22.26 -22.87
C GLY A 89 -16.35 23.65 -22.22
N GLU A 90 -16.48 23.74 -20.89
CA GLU A 90 -16.55 25.01 -20.16
C GLU A 90 -15.18 25.57 -19.78
N PHE A 91 -14.12 24.77 -19.85
CA PHE A 91 -12.73 25.17 -19.54
C PHE A 91 -11.92 25.42 -20.82
N LYS A 92 -11.27 26.59 -20.95
CA LYS A 92 -10.69 27.11 -22.22
C LYS A 92 -9.21 27.48 -22.12
N ASN A 93 -8.53 27.14 -21.02
CA ASN A 93 -7.13 27.50 -20.79
C ASN A 93 -6.14 26.64 -21.60
N ARG A 94 -5.94 26.94 -22.88
CA ARG A 94 -5.07 26.12 -23.74
C ARG A 94 -3.62 26.04 -23.25
N GLU A 95 -3.13 27.05 -22.52
CA GLU A 95 -1.75 27.09 -22.05
C GLU A 95 -1.43 25.92 -21.11
N ILE A 96 -2.25 25.68 -20.08
CA ILE A 96 -2.02 24.54 -19.17
C ILE A 96 -2.20 23.19 -19.88
N LEU A 97 -3.12 23.10 -20.85
CA LEU A 97 -3.31 21.88 -21.64
C LEU A 97 -2.07 21.57 -22.50
N ASP A 98 -1.49 22.59 -23.13
CA ASP A 98 -0.26 22.48 -23.90
C ASP A 98 0.92 22.08 -23.00
N GLU A 99 1.01 22.61 -21.77
CA GLU A 99 2.01 22.18 -20.79
C GLU A 99 1.85 20.71 -20.38
N ILE A 100 0.61 20.24 -20.19
CA ILE A 100 0.34 18.82 -19.85
C ILE A 100 0.67 17.90 -21.02
N GLY A 101 0.40 18.33 -22.27
CA GLY A 101 0.64 17.54 -23.47
C GLY A 101 2.12 17.41 -23.89
N LYS A 102 3.01 18.25 -23.35
CA LYS A 102 4.45 18.20 -23.65
C LYS A 102 5.14 16.96 -23.07
N SER A 103 6.22 16.55 -23.73
CA SER A 103 7.09 15.46 -23.27
C SER A 103 7.64 15.72 -21.87
N ALA A 104 7.77 14.67 -21.05
CA ALA A 104 8.29 14.75 -19.69
C ALA A 104 9.72 15.32 -19.58
N PHE A 105 10.48 15.31 -20.68
CA PHE A 105 11.84 15.86 -20.74
C PHE A 105 11.87 17.36 -21.05
N ASP A 106 10.77 17.94 -21.54
CA ASP A 106 10.67 19.38 -21.81
C ASP A 106 10.54 20.15 -20.49
N GLU A 107 11.40 21.13 -20.26
CA GLU A 107 11.40 21.98 -19.05
C GLU A 107 10.09 22.75 -18.87
N LYS A 108 9.37 23.04 -19.96
CA LYS A 108 8.06 23.69 -19.93
C LYS A 108 6.91 22.68 -19.78
N SER A 109 7.17 21.37 -19.74
CA SER A 109 6.10 20.39 -19.49
C SER A 109 5.63 20.46 -18.05
N TYR A 110 4.32 20.27 -17.85
CA TYR A 110 3.70 20.12 -16.54
C TYR A 110 4.48 19.13 -15.66
N ARG A 111 4.80 17.97 -16.25
CA ARG A 111 5.48 16.88 -15.54
C ARG A 111 6.89 17.24 -15.11
N ASN A 112 7.68 17.91 -15.96
CA ASN A 112 9.04 18.32 -15.59
C ASN A 112 9.00 19.39 -14.50
N GLN A 113 8.17 20.43 -14.67
CA GLN A 113 8.05 21.52 -13.70
C GLN A 113 7.64 21.00 -12.30
N ILE A 114 6.64 20.11 -12.23
CA ILE A 114 6.20 19.49 -10.98
C ILE A 114 7.29 18.62 -10.36
N ASN A 115 7.92 17.73 -11.13
CA ASN A 115 8.98 16.85 -10.62
C ASN A 115 10.20 17.65 -10.13
N THR A 116 10.56 18.72 -10.84
CA THR A 116 11.64 19.63 -10.44
C THR A 116 11.31 20.33 -9.13
N HIS A 117 10.05 20.76 -8.95
CA HIS A 117 9.60 21.32 -7.68
C HIS A 117 9.61 20.30 -6.54
N ILE A 118 9.07 19.10 -6.75
CA ILE A 118 9.05 18.02 -5.75
C ILE A 118 10.47 17.68 -5.29
N LYS A 119 11.44 17.61 -6.21
CA LYS A 119 12.86 17.40 -5.87
C LYS A 119 13.42 18.51 -4.97
N LYS A 120 13.05 19.77 -5.21
CA LYS A 120 13.51 20.93 -4.41
C LYS A 120 12.89 20.98 -3.03
N LEU A 121 11.72 20.38 -2.82
CA LEU A 121 11.07 20.35 -1.52
C LEU A 121 11.76 19.41 -0.53
N GLU A 122 12.77 18.63 -0.97
CA GLU A 122 13.50 17.66 -0.14
C GLU A 122 12.56 16.77 0.69
N LEU A 123 11.37 16.51 0.16
CA LEU A 123 10.41 15.62 0.78
C LEU A 123 11.07 14.26 0.93
N ASN A 124 10.71 13.54 1.99
CA ASN A 124 11.12 12.17 2.14
C ASN A 124 10.72 11.43 0.85
N SER A 125 11.71 11.09 0.01
CA SER A 125 11.62 10.09 -1.06
C SER A 125 11.46 8.67 -0.49
N VAL A 126 11.05 8.63 0.78
CA VAL A 126 11.38 7.64 1.79
C VAL A 126 10.12 7.39 2.65
N HIS A 127 8.91 7.48 2.09
CA HIS A 127 7.74 6.73 2.59
C HIS A 127 7.45 5.66 1.55
N SER A 128 7.22 4.40 1.94
CA SER A 128 7.00 3.37 0.92
C SER A 128 5.68 3.72 0.23
N ASP A 129 5.74 4.05 -1.06
CA ASP A 129 4.66 4.60 -1.90
C ASP A 129 3.37 3.76 -1.99
N PHE A 130 3.29 2.72 -1.18
CA PHE A 130 2.23 1.72 -1.17
C PHE A 130 1.33 1.95 0.03
N GLU A 131 0.06 2.23 -0.21
CA GLU A 131 -0.94 2.32 0.85
C GLU A 131 -1.19 0.95 1.49
N ALA A 132 -1.65 0.92 2.73
CA ALA A 132 -2.10 -0.34 3.32
C ALA A 132 -3.25 -0.91 2.49
N PHE A 133 -3.37 -2.24 2.41
CA PHE A 133 -4.55 -2.84 1.82
C PHE A 133 -5.77 -2.58 2.71
N THR A 134 -6.96 -2.50 2.12
CA THR A 134 -8.22 -2.46 2.87
C THR A 134 -8.65 -3.85 3.33
N ASP A 135 -9.62 -3.92 4.25
CA ASP A 135 -10.21 -5.20 4.67
C ASP A 135 -10.83 -5.94 3.47
N GLU A 136 -11.50 -5.23 2.55
CA GLU A 136 -12.10 -5.81 1.34
C GLU A 136 -11.03 -6.36 0.37
N GLU A 137 -9.96 -5.60 0.12
CA GLU A 137 -8.86 -6.06 -0.73
C GLU A 137 -8.20 -7.32 -0.15
N VAL A 138 -7.99 -7.36 1.17
CA VAL A 138 -7.42 -8.54 1.84
C VAL A 138 -8.36 -9.74 1.78
N LEU A 139 -9.67 -9.54 1.95
CA LEU A 139 -10.64 -10.63 1.82
C LEU A 139 -10.58 -11.27 0.43
N ILE A 140 -10.50 -10.47 -0.64
CA ILE A 140 -10.35 -10.98 -2.01
C ILE A 140 -9.04 -11.77 -2.15
N VAL A 141 -7.91 -11.25 -1.66
CA VAL A 141 -6.63 -11.99 -1.69
C VAL A 141 -6.74 -13.33 -0.96
N VAL A 142 -7.36 -13.34 0.23
CA VAL A 142 -7.51 -14.56 1.04
C VAL A 142 -8.39 -15.59 0.34
N GLU A 143 -9.51 -15.17 -0.23
CA GLU A 143 -10.43 -16.03 -0.98
C GLU A 143 -9.73 -16.66 -2.20
N GLU A 144 -9.04 -15.85 -3.00
CA GLU A 144 -8.29 -16.33 -4.16
C GLU A 144 -7.13 -17.27 -3.78
N CYS A 145 -6.47 -16.99 -2.66
CA CYS A 145 -5.46 -17.89 -2.10
C CYS A 145 -6.09 -19.23 -1.67
N ASN A 146 -7.27 -19.20 -1.05
CA ASN A 146 -8.00 -20.43 -0.68
C ASN A 146 -8.36 -21.25 -1.92
N ASN A 147 -8.94 -20.61 -2.95
CA ASN A 147 -9.30 -21.24 -4.21
C ASN A 147 -8.09 -21.90 -4.88
N THR A 148 -6.96 -21.21 -4.89
CA THR A 148 -5.70 -21.72 -5.47
C THR A 148 -5.13 -22.90 -4.67
N LEU A 149 -5.12 -22.82 -3.34
CA LEU A 149 -4.54 -23.85 -2.47
C LEU A 149 -5.42 -25.11 -2.36
N GLN A 150 -6.73 -24.97 -2.51
CA GLN A 150 -7.70 -26.07 -2.42
C GLN A 150 -8.02 -26.70 -3.78
N SER A 151 -7.59 -26.09 -4.89
CA SER A 151 -7.84 -26.60 -6.23
C SER A 151 -7.03 -27.87 -6.54
N ALA A 152 -7.74 -28.98 -6.74
CA ALA A 152 -7.14 -30.23 -7.20
C ALA A 152 -6.49 -30.08 -8.59
N GLU A 153 -7.09 -29.31 -9.49
CA GLU A 153 -6.53 -29.01 -10.81
C GLU A 153 -5.21 -28.24 -10.69
N MET A 154 -5.16 -27.22 -9.82
CA MET A 154 -3.94 -26.47 -9.55
C MET A 154 -2.85 -27.38 -8.97
N ARG A 155 -3.23 -28.29 -8.07
CA ARG A 155 -2.32 -29.27 -7.47
C ARG A 155 -1.70 -30.20 -8.51
N VAL A 156 -2.49 -30.75 -9.44
CA VAL A 156 -1.98 -31.59 -10.54
C VAL A 156 -1.09 -30.75 -11.46
N SER A 157 -1.56 -29.57 -11.88
CA SER A 157 -0.81 -28.67 -12.77
C SER A 157 0.56 -28.31 -12.20
N SER A 158 0.66 -28.11 -10.89
CA SER A 158 1.89 -27.72 -10.21
C SER A 158 2.99 -28.80 -10.22
N LEU A 159 2.67 -30.06 -10.53
CA LEU A 159 3.67 -31.13 -10.64
C LEU A 159 4.51 -31.03 -11.93
N GLU A 160 3.98 -30.36 -12.95
CA GLU A 160 4.61 -30.27 -14.27
C GLU A 160 4.85 -28.82 -14.71
N ASN A 161 4.16 -27.86 -14.09
CA ASN A 161 4.18 -26.45 -14.45
C ASN A 161 4.72 -25.57 -13.32
N LYS A 162 5.90 -24.99 -13.56
CA LYS A 162 6.55 -24.02 -12.67
C LYS A 162 5.64 -22.85 -12.25
N SER A 163 4.88 -22.27 -13.18
CA SER A 163 4.01 -21.14 -12.87
C SER A 163 2.87 -21.52 -11.93
N ALA A 164 2.29 -22.72 -12.10
CA ALA A 164 1.27 -23.23 -11.19
C ALA A 164 1.83 -23.47 -9.77
N TYR A 165 3.03 -24.04 -9.67
CA TYR A 165 3.74 -24.17 -8.38
C TYR A 165 4.01 -22.80 -7.72
N GLU A 166 4.49 -21.83 -8.50
CA GLU A 166 4.77 -20.47 -8.00
C GLU A 166 3.52 -19.78 -7.45
N LYS A 167 2.33 -20.05 -8.01
CA LYS A 167 1.04 -19.55 -7.50
C LYS A 167 0.65 -20.18 -6.17
N ILE A 168 0.78 -21.52 -6.03
CA ILE A 168 0.57 -22.22 -4.75
C ILE A 168 1.49 -21.64 -3.67
N ARG A 169 2.79 -21.57 -3.97
CA ARG A 169 3.79 -21.01 -3.06
C ARG A 169 3.48 -19.56 -2.68
N SER A 170 3.17 -18.72 -3.67
CA SER A 170 2.88 -17.30 -3.44
C SER A 170 1.60 -17.11 -2.62
N SER A 171 0.58 -17.96 -2.81
CA SER A 171 -0.66 -17.95 -2.02
C SER A 171 -0.37 -18.19 -0.52
N LEU A 172 0.51 -19.15 -0.21
CA LEU A 172 0.96 -19.33 1.17
C LEU A 172 1.73 -18.12 1.69
N ILE A 173 2.68 -17.59 0.90
CA ILE A 173 3.43 -16.39 1.29
C ILE A 173 2.49 -15.23 1.60
N PHE A 174 1.46 -14.97 0.78
CA PHE A 174 0.48 -13.92 1.07
C PHE A 174 -0.24 -14.16 2.38
N LYS A 175 -0.70 -15.38 2.65
CA LYS A 175 -1.33 -15.73 3.93
C LYS A 175 -0.40 -15.49 5.12
N PHE A 176 0.89 -15.81 5.01
CA PHE A 176 1.88 -15.51 6.05
C PHE A 176 2.06 -14.00 6.25
N ILE A 177 2.14 -13.21 5.17
CA ILE A 177 2.23 -11.76 5.24
C ILE A 177 0.98 -11.18 5.91
N ILE A 178 -0.21 -11.61 5.51
CA ILE A 178 -1.49 -11.13 6.05
C ILE A 178 -1.64 -11.51 7.54
N GLN A 179 -1.25 -12.73 7.91
CA GLN A 179 -1.41 -13.21 9.28
C GLN A 179 -0.38 -12.60 10.25
N TYR A 180 0.87 -12.45 9.82
CA TYR A 180 1.99 -12.12 10.72
C TYR A 180 2.76 -10.86 10.34
N GLY A 181 2.42 -10.20 9.24
CA GLY A 181 3.11 -8.99 8.78
C GLY A 181 4.57 -9.21 8.37
N PHE A 182 4.98 -10.46 8.11
CA PHE A 182 6.36 -10.75 7.77
C PHE A 182 6.78 -10.11 6.45
N ARG A 183 8.03 -9.66 6.37
CA ARG A 183 8.61 -9.26 5.09
C ARG A 183 8.84 -10.48 4.20
N TYR A 184 8.81 -10.29 2.89
CA TYR A 184 9.16 -11.35 1.94
C TYR A 184 10.54 -11.97 2.23
N ASN A 185 11.54 -11.16 2.55
CA ASN A 185 12.87 -11.65 2.91
C ASN A 185 12.88 -12.51 4.18
N THR A 186 11.89 -12.37 5.07
CA THR A 186 11.75 -13.30 6.19
C THR A 186 11.30 -14.67 5.68
N MET A 187 10.43 -14.73 4.67
CA MET A 187 9.95 -15.98 4.08
C MET A 187 11.04 -16.75 3.34
N THR A 188 12.05 -16.06 2.80
CA THR A 188 13.16 -16.72 2.09
C THR A 188 14.04 -17.55 3.00
N ASP A 189 14.00 -17.29 4.31
CA ASP A 189 14.97 -17.82 5.27
C ASP A 189 14.34 -18.82 6.26
N ILE A 190 13.01 -18.98 6.25
CA ILE A 190 12.32 -19.96 7.10
C ILE A 190 12.66 -21.37 6.64
N LEU A 191 13.03 -22.23 7.60
CA LEU A 191 13.30 -23.65 7.38
C LEU A 191 12.04 -24.49 7.63
N GLU A 192 11.97 -25.68 7.03
CA GLU A 192 10.91 -26.65 7.34
C GLU A 192 10.91 -27.01 8.84
N THR A 193 12.09 -27.07 9.47
CA THR A 193 12.25 -27.37 10.91
C THR A 193 11.75 -26.25 11.83
N ASP A 194 11.57 -25.04 11.30
CA ASP A 194 11.01 -23.93 12.06
C ASP A 194 9.49 -24.08 12.24
N VAL A 195 8.84 -24.97 11.48
CA VAL A 195 7.41 -25.26 11.55
C VAL A 195 7.17 -26.57 12.29
N ASN A 196 6.43 -26.51 13.39
CA ASN A 196 5.92 -27.69 14.08
C ASN A 196 4.45 -27.93 13.69
N ILE A 197 4.21 -28.90 12.81
CA ILE A 197 2.86 -29.24 12.34
C ILE A 197 1.95 -29.75 13.47
N GLU A 198 2.48 -30.54 14.39
CA GLU A 198 1.70 -31.14 15.49
C GLU A 198 1.26 -30.10 16.51
N LYS A 199 2.17 -29.22 16.90
CA LYS A 199 1.87 -28.12 17.83
C LYS A 199 1.20 -26.94 17.16
N ARG A 200 1.23 -26.88 15.82
CA ARG A 200 0.82 -25.74 15.00
C ARG A 200 1.57 -24.48 15.41
N GLU A 201 2.88 -24.57 15.49
CA GLU A 201 3.76 -23.47 15.89
C GLU A 201 4.76 -23.16 14.78
N ILE A 202 5.16 -21.90 14.66
CA ILE A 202 6.30 -21.50 13.84
C ILE A 202 7.28 -20.65 14.64
N THR A 203 8.57 -20.93 14.45
CA THR A 203 9.66 -20.15 15.02
C THR A 203 10.19 -19.17 13.97
N VAL A 204 10.06 -17.86 14.20
CA VAL A 204 10.56 -16.82 13.28
C VAL A 204 11.15 -15.66 14.07
N ASN A 205 12.34 -15.21 13.69
CA ASN A 205 13.02 -14.07 14.34
C ASN A 205 13.14 -14.17 15.87
N GLY A 206 13.27 -15.40 16.40
CA GLY A 206 13.35 -15.67 17.84
C GLY A 206 12.01 -15.72 18.58
N PHE A 207 10.89 -15.61 17.88
CA PHE A 207 9.55 -15.77 18.43
C PHE A 207 8.96 -17.12 18.04
N ILE A 208 8.18 -17.72 18.93
CA ILE A 208 7.34 -18.88 18.65
C ILE A 208 5.90 -18.40 18.66
N VAL A 209 5.17 -18.63 17.57
CA VAL A 209 3.77 -18.20 17.43
C VAL A 209 2.90 -19.32 16.89
N ASP A 210 1.64 -19.30 17.32
CA ASP A 210 0.63 -20.25 16.85
C ASP A 210 0.26 -20.00 15.39
N ILE A 211 0.09 -21.10 14.66
CA ILE A 211 -0.40 -21.14 13.28
C ILE A 211 -1.90 -21.48 13.30
N PRO A 212 -2.76 -20.63 12.68
CA PRO A 212 -4.16 -20.95 12.51
C PRO A 212 -4.36 -22.31 11.84
N TYR A 213 -5.40 -23.04 12.25
CA TYR A 213 -5.63 -24.41 11.79
C TYR A 213 -5.64 -24.56 10.27
N ASP A 214 -6.35 -23.68 9.56
CA ASP A 214 -6.43 -23.75 8.10
C ASP A 214 -5.08 -23.45 7.43
N LEU A 215 -4.27 -22.59 8.03
CA LEU A 215 -2.93 -22.30 7.50
C LEU A 215 -1.99 -23.50 7.71
N ILE A 216 -2.10 -24.23 8.83
CA ILE A 216 -1.29 -25.45 9.03
C ILE A 216 -1.62 -26.54 8.01
N LEU A 217 -2.90 -26.68 7.64
CA LEU A 217 -3.32 -27.64 6.62
C LEU A 217 -2.75 -27.27 5.25
N ASN A 218 -2.79 -25.98 4.90
CA ASN A 218 -2.20 -25.50 3.65
C ASN A 218 -0.68 -25.70 3.61
N ILE A 219 0.01 -25.49 4.73
CA ILE A 219 1.46 -25.76 4.84
C ILE A 219 1.74 -27.26 4.64
N ASN A 220 0.99 -28.14 5.32
CA ASN A 220 1.19 -29.58 5.19
C ASN A 220 0.97 -30.06 3.74
N ASN A 221 -0.07 -29.56 3.07
CA ASN A 221 -0.34 -29.88 1.66
C ASN A 221 0.78 -29.41 0.74
N TYR A 222 1.36 -28.23 1.01
CA TYR A 222 2.51 -27.73 0.26
C TYR A 222 3.79 -28.53 0.51
N LEU A 223 4.04 -28.98 1.74
CA LEU A 223 5.15 -29.89 2.05
C LEU A 223 5.01 -31.22 1.32
N ILE A 224 3.79 -31.77 1.23
CA ILE A 224 3.52 -32.97 0.42
C ILE A 224 3.84 -32.69 -1.06
N LEU A 225 3.39 -31.56 -1.62
CA LEU A 225 3.71 -31.16 -2.99
C LEU A 225 5.23 -31.06 -3.23
N LYS A 226 5.99 -30.47 -2.29
CA LYS A 226 7.44 -30.40 -2.38
C LYS A 226 8.11 -31.78 -2.40
N ARG A 227 7.60 -32.73 -1.61
CA ARG A 227 8.09 -34.12 -1.62
C ARG A 227 7.82 -34.80 -2.96
N ASP A 228 6.61 -34.63 -3.51
CA ASP A 228 6.25 -35.20 -4.81
C ASP A 228 7.11 -34.63 -5.95
N LEU A 229 7.49 -33.36 -5.86
CA LEU A 229 8.43 -32.70 -6.78
C LEU A 229 9.91 -33.00 -6.49
N ASN A 230 10.20 -33.83 -5.49
CA ASN A 230 11.55 -34.15 -5.02
C ASN A 230 12.37 -32.93 -4.53
N ILE A 231 11.70 -31.81 -4.19
CA ILE A 231 12.32 -30.57 -3.72
C ILE A 231 12.86 -30.72 -2.29
N SER A 232 12.14 -31.43 -1.41
CA SER A 232 12.55 -31.61 -0.01
C SER A 232 13.86 -32.40 0.14
N ASN A 233 14.31 -33.13 -0.89
CA ASN A 233 15.61 -33.78 -0.91
C ASN A 233 16.76 -32.83 -1.31
N ILE A 234 16.42 -31.65 -1.84
CA ILE A 234 17.37 -30.63 -2.33
C ILE A 234 17.46 -29.47 -1.33
N SER A 235 16.35 -29.11 -0.68
CA SER A 235 16.25 -27.91 0.14
C SER A 235 15.44 -28.13 1.41
N ASN A 236 15.97 -27.58 2.51
CA ASN A 236 15.34 -27.54 3.82
C ASN A 236 14.59 -26.23 4.09
N PHE A 237 14.57 -25.28 3.17
CA PHE A 237 13.76 -24.07 3.30
C PHE A 237 12.28 -24.42 3.21
N LEU A 238 11.44 -23.82 4.03
CA LEU A 238 9.99 -24.00 3.96
C LEU A 238 9.50 -23.67 2.55
N PHE A 239 9.83 -22.48 2.07
CA PHE A 239 9.54 -22.04 0.70
C PHE A 239 10.78 -22.14 -0.19
N ALA A 240 10.64 -22.77 -1.35
CA ALA A 240 11.72 -22.95 -2.32
C ALA A 240 11.29 -22.55 -3.73
N GLU A 241 12.27 -22.37 -4.62
CA GLU A 241 12.04 -22.33 -6.05
C GLU A 241 11.66 -23.71 -6.60
N TYR A 242 11.08 -23.75 -7.80
CA TYR A 242 10.63 -25.00 -8.42
C TYR A 242 11.75 -26.03 -8.63
N ASN A 243 12.98 -25.57 -8.78
CA ASN A 243 14.18 -26.41 -8.91
C ASN A 243 14.81 -26.78 -7.54
N GLY A 244 14.19 -26.36 -6.44
CA GLY A 244 14.68 -26.58 -5.08
C GLY A 244 15.65 -25.53 -4.56
N ASP A 245 16.03 -24.52 -5.35
CA ASP A 245 16.87 -23.44 -4.83
C ASP A 245 16.14 -22.64 -3.74
N GLN A 246 16.92 -21.95 -2.89
CA GLN A 246 16.37 -20.92 -2.02
C GLN A 246 15.66 -19.85 -2.85
N LEU A 247 14.56 -19.30 -2.31
CA LEU A 247 13.86 -18.19 -2.93
C LEU A 247 14.79 -17.02 -3.25
N ARG A 248 14.64 -16.47 -4.45
CA ARG A 248 15.33 -15.23 -4.82
C ARG A 248 14.83 -14.07 -3.97
N LYS A 249 15.71 -13.14 -3.60
CA LYS A 249 15.32 -11.90 -2.89
C LYS A 249 14.40 -10.98 -3.71
N THR A 250 14.34 -11.18 -5.02
CA THR A 250 13.42 -10.45 -5.92
C THR A 250 12.03 -11.06 -5.89
N THR A 251 11.01 -10.22 -5.76
CA THR A 251 9.62 -10.66 -5.56
C THR A 251 8.80 -10.81 -6.85
N THR A 252 9.42 -10.73 -8.04
CA THR A 252 8.72 -10.50 -9.32
C THR A 252 7.56 -11.45 -9.59
N SER A 253 7.72 -12.77 -9.42
CA SER A 253 6.64 -13.73 -9.67
C SER A 253 5.51 -13.63 -8.65
N THR A 254 5.87 -13.50 -7.37
CA THR A 254 4.91 -13.31 -6.27
C THR A 254 4.14 -11.99 -6.42
N ALA A 255 4.82 -10.88 -6.69
CA ALA A 255 4.21 -9.58 -6.95
C ALA A 255 3.32 -9.58 -8.19
N SER A 256 3.75 -10.24 -9.28
CA SER A 256 2.95 -10.38 -10.50
C SER A 256 1.68 -11.18 -10.24
N TYR A 257 1.75 -12.23 -9.41
CA TYR A 257 0.57 -13.00 -9.06
C TYR A 257 -0.42 -12.17 -8.22
N LEU A 258 0.06 -11.42 -7.23
CA LEU A 258 -0.81 -10.49 -6.48
C LEU A 258 -1.57 -9.53 -7.40
N LYS A 259 -0.88 -9.03 -8.43
CA LYS A 259 -1.48 -8.14 -9.44
C LYS A 259 -2.64 -8.78 -10.19
N THR A 260 -2.56 -10.09 -10.45
CA THR A 260 -3.65 -10.81 -11.11
C THR A 260 -4.86 -11.00 -10.22
N LEU A 261 -4.70 -10.98 -8.89
CA LEU A 261 -5.79 -11.16 -7.94
C LEU A 261 -6.55 -9.87 -7.70
N VAL A 262 -5.83 -8.76 -7.46
CA VAL A 262 -6.41 -7.51 -6.95
C VAL A 262 -5.89 -6.25 -7.66
N GLY A 263 -5.19 -6.40 -8.79
CA GLY A 263 -4.65 -5.26 -9.56
C GLY A 263 -3.42 -4.58 -8.94
N ARG A 264 -3.06 -4.93 -7.70
CA ARG A 264 -1.89 -4.42 -6.96
C ARG A 264 -0.72 -5.38 -6.98
N ASN A 265 0.51 -4.88 -7.10
CA ASN A 265 1.71 -5.71 -7.13
C ASN A 265 2.65 -5.48 -5.93
N ASP A 266 2.19 -4.76 -4.92
CA ASP A 266 3.00 -4.36 -3.78
C ASP A 266 2.77 -5.25 -2.57
N LEU A 267 3.78 -6.00 -2.16
CA LEU A 267 3.73 -6.77 -0.91
C LEU A 267 3.77 -5.85 0.31
N THR A 268 4.30 -4.64 0.15
CA THR A 268 4.39 -3.66 1.25
C THR A 268 3.01 -3.24 1.74
N GLY A 269 2.01 -3.08 0.87
CA GLY A 269 0.65 -2.77 1.30
C GLY A 269 0.02 -3.88 2.14
N LEU A 270 0.26 -5.16 1.79
CA LEU A 270 -0.16 -6.30 2.61
C LEU A 270 0.56 -6.33 3.96
N ILE A 271 1.86 -6.06 3.98
CA ILE A 271 2.62 -5.93 5.23
C ILE A 271 2.00 -4.83 6.08
N LYS A 272 1.81 -3.64 5.53
CA LYS A 272 1.23 -2.49 6.25
C LYS A 272 -0.14 -2.81 6.82
N TYR A 273 -1.00 -3.51 6.08
CA TYR A 273 -2.28 -3.98 6.60
C TYR A 273 -2.12 -4.75 7.91
N SER A 274 -1.25 -5.77 7.94
CA SER A 274 -1.02 -6.60 9.12
C SER A 274 -0.41 -5.79 10.27
N ILE A 275 0.54 -4.91 9.97
CA ILE A 275 1.14 -4.01 10.98
C ILE A 275 0.09 -3.08 11.57
N CYS A 276 -0.78 -2.50 10.75
CA CYS A 276 -1.89 -1.67 11.23
C CYS A 276 -2.80 -2.47 12.18
N LYS A 277 -3.15 -3.71 11.84
CA LYS A 277 -3.94 -4.59 12.73
C LYS A 277 -3.20 -4.85 14.05
N MET A 278 -1.89 -5.09 14.04
CA MET A 278 -1.09 -5.25 15.26
C MET A 278 -1.09 -3.98 16.12
N ILE A 279 -0.90 -2.81 15.50
CA ILE A 279 -0.90 -1.51 16.19
C ILE A 279 -2.28 -1.26 16.85
N THR A 280 -3.37 -1.52 16.12
CA THR A 280 -4.73 -1.34 16.65
C THR A 280 -5.08 -2.35 17.75
N ASN A 281 -4.43 -3.51 17.76
CA ASN A 281 -4.51 -4.50 18.85
C ASN A 281 -3.46 -4.30 19.94
N GLU A 282 -2.83 -3.11 19.97
CA GLU A 282 -1.92 -2.68 21.03
C GLU A 282 -0.67 -3.54 21.22
N VAL A 283 -0.24 -4.27 20.17
CA VAL A 283 1.05 -4.96 20.19
C VAL A 283 2.17 -3.93 20.25
N GLN A 284 3.15 -4.15 21.13
CA GLN A 284 4.22 -3.20 21.37
C GLN A 284 5.10 -2.99 20.13
N LYS A 285 5.50 -1.73 19.87
CA LYS A 285 6.36 -1.32 18.74
C LYS A 285 7.57 -2.22 18.56
N ASP A 286 8.34 -2.45 19.63
CA ASP A 286 9.57 -3.24 19.58
C ASP A 286 9.29 -4.71 19.25
N VAL A 287 8.18 -5.25 19.74
CA VAL A 287 7.74 -6.62 19.43
C VAL A 287 7.35 -6.71 17.96
N ILE A 288 6.51 -5.80 17.46
CA ILE A 288 6.12 -5.74 16.05
C ILE A 288 7.37 -5.68 15.16
N MET A 289 8.27 -4.74 15.42
CA MET A 289 9.46 -4.52 14.59
C MET A 289 10.40 -5.72 14.59
N LYS A 290 10.66 -6.34 15.75
CA LYS A 290 11.51 -7.54 15.83
C LYS A 290 10.85 -8.77 15.19
N PHE A 291 9.57 -9.00 15.49
CA PHE A 291 8.83 -10.15 15.00
C PHE A 291 8.67 -10.13 13.48
N THR A 292 8.25 -8.99 12.92
CA THR A 292 8.00 -8.83 11.48
C THR A 292 9.26 -8.49 10.68
N ASN A 293 10.33 -8.12 11.39
CA ASN A 293 11.58 -7.59 10.84
C ASN A 293 11.39 -6.28 10.05
N ILE A 294 10.29 -5.53 10.22
CA ILE A 294 10.12 -4.23 9.55
C ILE A 294 11.06 -3.16 10.12
N GLY A 295 11.43 -2.20 9.28
CA GLY A 295 12.18 -1.02 9.73
C GLY A 295 11.27 0.03 10.36
N LEU A 296 11.87 0.92 11.16
CA LEU A 296 11.20 2.03 11.84
C LEU A 296 10.31 2.85 10.90
N ARG A 297 10.80 3.12 9.68
CA ARG A 297 10.07 3.82 8.62
C ARG A 297 8.70 3.20 8.30
N ILE A 298 8.63 1.88 8.09
CA ILE A 298 7.37 1.20 7.74
C ILE A 298 6.42 1.26 8.94
N TYR A 299 6.96 1.08 10.15
CA TYR A 299 6.18 1.17 11.37
C TYR A 299 5.55 2.56 11.54
N ASP A 300 6.35 3.63 11.42
CA ASP A 300 5.87 4.99 11.64
C ASP A 300 4.80 5.37 10.59
N ASP A 301 4.97 4.95 9.34
CA ASP A 301 3.97 5.11 8.27
C ASP A 301 2.65 4.39 8.62
N CYS A 302 2.71 3.16 9.13
CA CYS A 302 1.50 2.45 9.61
C CYS A 302 0.86 3.14 10.83
N TYR A 303 1.68 3.66 11.74
CA TYR A 303 1.19 4.35 12.93
C TYR A 303 0.41 5.62 12.55
N GLU A 304 0.90 6.39 11.58
CA GLU A 304 0.17 7.54 11.01
C GLU A 304 -1.14 7.12 10.33
N ILE A 305 -1.17 5.98 9.64
CA ILE A 305 -2.39 5.43 9.02
C ILE A 305 -3.43 5.06 10.09
N CYS A 306 -3.00 4.41 11.18
CA CYS A 306 -3.90 4.00 12.26
C CYS A 306 -4.42 5.17 13.11
N PHE A 307 -3.63 6.22 13.27
CA PHE A 307 -3.95 7.39 14.10
C PHE A 307 -3.79 8.69 13.30
N PRO A 308 -4.66 8.92 12.29
CA PRO A 308 -4.51 10.03 11.34
C PRO A 308 -4.79 11.40 11.95
N ASN A 309 -5.38 11.46 13.15
CA ASN A 309 -5.70 12.72 13.82
C ASN A 309 -5.37 12.69 15.32
N GLN A 310 -5.20 13.88 15.88
CA GLN A 310 -4.81 14.09 17.27
C GLN A 310 -5.90 13.62 18.26
N GLU A 311 -7.16 13.57 17.82
CA GLU A 311 -8.27 13.07 18.64
C GLU A 311 -8.15 11.56 18.91
N LEU A 312 -7.91 10.76 17.87
CA LEU A 312 -7.68 9.32 17.99
C LEU A 312 -6.42 9.01 18.80
N LEU A 313 -5.36 9.80 18.59
CA LEU A 313 -4.13 9.71 19.39
C LEU A 313 -4.41 9.99 20.88
N ASN A 314 -5.17 11.04 21.19
CA ASN A 314 -5.56 11.38 22.55
C ASN A 314 -6.46 10.32 23.17
N ARG A 315 -7.38 9.71 22.40
CA ARG A 315 -8.21 8.60 22.88
C ARG A 315 -7.35 7.38 23.25
N ASN A 316 -6.37 7.01 22.41
CA ASN A 316 -5.44 5.92 22.69
C ASN A 316 -4.53 6.21 23.90
N LEU A 317 -4.06 7.45 24.04
CA LEU A 317 -3.29 7.86 25.22
C LEU A 317 -4.15 7.79 26.49
N ASN A 318 -5.37 8.30 26.44
CA ASN A 318 -6.28 8.32 27.59
C ASN A 318 -6.72 6.92 28.03
N SER A 319 -6.91 5.96 27.11
CA SER A 319 -7.22 4.57 27.48
C SER A 319 -6.06 3.94 28.27
N LYS A 320 -4.81 4.21 27.87
CA LYS A 320 -3.60 3.74 28.55
C LYS A 320 -3.39 4.42 29.91
N LEU A 321 -3.57 5.73 29.98
CA LEU A 321 -3.43 6.48 31.24
C LEU A 321 -4.51 6.09 32.26
N LYS A 322 -5.73 5.76 31.83
CA LYS A 322 -6.78 5.22 32.73
C LYS A 322 -6.35 3.92 33.40
N PHE A 323 -5.60 3.07 32.70
CA PHE A 323 -5.05 1.83 33.26
C PHE A 323 -3.94 2.09 34.30
N ILE A 324 -3.31 3.27 34.25
CA ILE A 324 -2.26 3.71 35.18
C ILE A 324 -2.86 4.44 36.39
N GLN A 325 -4.19 4.60 36.47
CA GLN A 325 -4.82 5.12 37.69
C GLN A 325 -4.47 4.20 38.87
N LEU A 326 -3.59 4.72 39.74
CA LEU A 326 -3.26 4.12 41.02
C LEU A 326 -4.57 3.80 41.75
N SER A 327 -4.72 2.56 42.20
CA SER A 327 -5.89 2.06 42.94
C SER A 327 -6.01 2.68 44.35
N SER A 328 -5.50 3.90 44.54
CA SER A 328 -5.59 4.73 45.75
C SER A 328 -5.07 6.13 45.44
N LEU A 329 -5.96 6.98 44.92
CA LEU A 329 -5.94 8.42 45.11
C LEU A 329 -7.35 8.87 45.46
#